data_AF-B5I7U4-F1
#
_entry.id   AF-B5I7U4-F1
#
_cell.length_a   1.000
_cell.length_b   1.000
_cell.length_c   1.000
_cell.angle_alpha   90.00
_cell.angle_beta   90.00
_cell.angle_gamma   90.00
#
_symmetry.space_group_name_H-M   'P 1'
#
loop_
_entity.id
_entity.type
_entity.pdbx_description
1 polymer ?
#
loop_
_entity_poly.entity_id
_entity_poly.type
_entity_poly.pdbx_seq_one_letter_code
_entity_poly.pdbx_strand_id
1 'polypeptide(L)'
;MTELHLWLRHEVRSTERRTPLVPSDARRLVDSGVTLTVEESPQRIFPIEQYAAVGCRVAPAGSWASRAPEDAVVVGLKELPDEPAALTHRHVFFGHAYKEQPGAEELLRRFAAGGGALLDLEYLVDDHGRRLAAFGYWAGYLGAALAVLQHRGRLAAPLTPTSQEELQEALRPVAGDEEFTALVIGALGRSGRGARVALRAAGVEPTCWDLDETRDLDRPALLAHDVLVNCVLATSPIPPFVREADLDDPARRLRTLSDVTCDVGSPLNVLPVYDRTTEWAEPVRRLHKEPPLDLIAIDNLPSLLPEESSVGFSGSLLPLLLEFGVGGPWARCLDRFHQACRELGIDEGEFRRV
;
A
#
# COMPACT_ATOMS: atom_id res chain seq x y z
N MET A 1 16.28 18.48 -25.16
CA MET A 1 15.57 18.04 -23.94
C MET A 1 16.59 17.23 -23.16
N THR A 2 16.83 17.58 -21.89
CA THR A 2 17.69 16.77 -21.03
C THR A 2 17.09 15.37 -20.91
N GLU A 3 17.93 14.36 -21.01
CA GLU A 3 17.53 12.96 -20.84
C GLU A 3 17.04 12.77 -19.40
N LEU A 4 15.87 12.16 -19.18
CA LEU A 4 15.36 11.91 -17.84
C LEU A 4 16.32 11.00 -17.08
N HIS A 5 16.78 11.44 -15.91
CA HIS A 5 17.56 10.61 -15.00
C HIS A 5 16.73 10.23 -13.78
N LEU A 6 16.38 8.93 -13.66
CA LEU A 6 15.76 8.36 -12.47
C LEU A 6 16.83 7.74 -11.56
N TRP A 7 16.71 7.97 -10.26
CA TRP A 7 17.59 7.41 -9.24
C TRP A 7 16.79 6.56 -8.25
N LEU A 8 16.83 5.24 -8.42
CA LEU A 8 16.16 4.29 -7.54
C LEU A 8 16.97 4.09 -6.26
N ARG A 9 16.51 4.68 -5.15
CA ARG A 9 17.25 4.64 -3.88
C ARG A 9 17.08 3.30 -3.13
N HIS A 10 17.95 3.09 -2.16
CA HIS A 10 17.79 2.08 -1.13
C HIS A 10 16.70 2.51 -0.12
N GLU A 11 15.85 1.56 0.30
CA GLU A 11 14.90 1.74 1.40
C GLU A 11 15.57 1.49 2.75
N VAL A 12 15.56 2.49 3.63
CA VAL A 12 16.20 2.41 4.96
C VAL A 12 15.38 1.61 5.97
N ARG A 13 14.07 1.49 5.75
CA ARG A 13 13.19 0.70 6.62
C ARG A 13 13.58 -0.76 6.54
N SER A 14 14.10 -1.32 7.63
CA SER A 14 14.71 -2.66 7.67
C SER A 14 13.78 -3.82 7.29
N THR A 15 12.47 -3.60 7.26
CA THR A 15 11.44 -4.57 6.85
C THR A 15 10.95 -4.38 5.41
N GLU A 16 11.33 -3.29 4.74
CA GLU A 16 10.88 -3.00 3.39
C GLU A 16 11.72 -3.76 2.37
N ARG A 17 11.11 -4.80 1.77
CA ARG A 17 11.74 -5.62 0.73
C ARG A 17 11.28 -5.22 -0.68
N ARG A 18 10.18 -4.46 -0.79
CA ARG A 18 9.59 -4.06 -2.07
C ARG A 18 10.44 -2.99 -2.76
N THR A 19 10.15 -2.76 -4.02
CA THR A 19 10.77 -1.73 -4.85
C THR A 19 9.71 -1.09 -5.74
N PRO A 20 9.77 0.23 -5.99
CA PRO A 20 8.83 0.92 -6.88
C PRO A 20 9.05 0.55 -8.35
N LEU A 21 10.25 0.05 -8.71
CA LEU A 21 10.62 -0.36 -10.06
C LEU A 21 11.28 -1.74 -10.03
N VAL A 22 10.72 -2.70 -10.75
CA VAL A 22 11.30 -4.04 -10.91
C VAL A 22 12.26 -4.09 -12.10
N PRO A 23 13.21 -5.05 -12.17
CA PRO A 23 14.19 -5.11 -13.27
C PRO A 23 13.57 -5.17 -14.67
N SER A 24 12.45 -5.88 -14.85
CA SER A 24 11.77 -5.96 -16.16
C SER A 24 11.21 -4.62 -16.64
N ASP A 25 10.68 -3.80 -15.74
CA ASP A 25 10.17 -2.46 -16.06
C ASP A 25 11.29 -1.41 -16.12
N ALA A 26 12.34 -1.57 -15.31
CA ALA A 26 13.58 -0.80 -15.41
C ALA A 26 14.20 -0.92 -16.81
N ARG A 27 14.22 -2.14 -17.39
CA ARG A 27 14.63 -2.35 -18.79
C ARG A 27 13.84 -1.49 -19.76
N ARG A 28 12.51 -1.43 -19.60
CA ARG A 28 11.63 -0.66 -20.50
C ARG A 28 11.92 0.84 -20.44
N LEU A 29 12.26 1.36 -19.26
CA LEU A 29 12.72 2.73 -19.09
C LEU A 29 14.05 2.97 -19.80
N VAL A 30 15.04 2.10 -19.57
CA VAL A 30 16.36 2.19 -20.21
C VAL A 30 16.24 2.12 -21.74
N ASP A 31 15.45 1.18 -22.26
CA ASP A 31 15.20 1.00 -23.70
C ASP A 31 14.48 2.23 -24.31
N SER A 32 13.76 3.02 -23.50
CA SER A 32 13.13 4.27 -23.92
C SER A 32 14.06 5.50 -23.87
N GLY A 33 15.31 5.31 -23.46
CA GLY A 33 16.31 6.38 -23.34
C GLY A 33 16.28 7.09 -21.99
N VAL A 34 15.71 6.49 -20.94
CA VAL A 34 15.82 7.00 -19.56
C VAL A 34 17.12 6.49 -18.95
N THR A 35 17.96 7.39 -18.42
CA THR A 35 19.06 6.97 -17.57
C THR A 35 18.50 6.54 -16.22
N LEU A 36 18.71 5.28 -15.83
CA LEU A 36 18.29 4.77 -14.52
C LEU A 36 19.52 4.35 -13.71
N THR A 37 19.75 5.04 -12.58
CA THR A 37 20.72 4.60 -11.56
C THR A 37 19.97 3.88 -10.45
N VAL A 38 20.46 2.72 -10.04
CA VAL A 38 19.90 1.92 -8.95
C VAL A 38 20.93 1.76 -7.85
N GLU A 39 20.54 2.09 -6.63
CA GLU A 39 21.40 1.85 -5.47
C GLU A 39 21.44 0.38 -5.11
N GLU A 40 22.62 -0.11 -4.73
CA GLU A 40 22.78 -1.37 -4.01
C GLU A 40 21.85 -1.40 -2.79
N SER A 41 21.26 -2.56 -2.53
CA SER A 41 20.42 -2.76 -1.36
C SER A 41 20.56 -4.19 -0.85
N PRO A 42 20.96 -4.39 0.42
CA PRO A 42 21.09 -5.74 0.98
C PRO A 42 19.74 -6.42 1.23
N GLN A 43 18.63 -5.68 1.09
CA GLN A 43 17.30 -6.15 1.45
C GLN A 43 16.28 -6.10 0.32
N ARG A 44 16.53 -5.37 -0.77
CA ARG A 44 15.58 -5.34 -1.90
C ARG A 44 15.39 -6.76 -2.43
N ILE A 45 14.14 -7.16 -2.67
CA ILE A 45 13.81 -8.51 -3.13
C ILE A 45 14.45 -8.87 -4.48
N PHE A 46 14.71 -7.85 -5.31
CA PHE A 46 15.44 -8.00 -6.57
C PHE A 46 16.94 -7.68 -6.38
N PRO A 47 17.84 -8.64 -6.64
CA PRO A 47 19.28 -8.44 -6.61
C PRO A 47 19.75 -7.35 -7.58
N ILE A 48 20.81 -6.64 -7.20
CA ILE A 48 21.34 -5.51 -8.00
C ILE A 48 21.83 -5.95 -9.38
N GLU A 49 22.31 -7.18 -9.50
CA GLU A 49 22.80 -7.78 -10.74
C GLU A 49 21.70 -7.84 -11.81
N GLN A 50 20.43 -8.04 -11.40
CA GLN A 50 19.30 -8.04 -12.32
C GLN A 50 19.06 -6.65 -12.93
N TYR A 51 19.29 -5.58 -12.17
CA TYR A 51 19.21 -4.20 -12.69
C TYR A 51 20.39 -3.88 -13.61
N ALA A 52 21.61 -4.27 -13.21
CA ALA A 52 22.81 -4.07 -14.03
C ALA A 52 22.69 -4.79 -15.39
N ALA A 53 22.15 -6.01 -15.40
CA ALA A 53 21.93 -6.81 -16.61
C ALA A 53 20.97 -6.17 -17.62
N VAL A 54 20.08 -5.28 -17.17
CA VAL A 54 19.14 -4.55 -18.04
C VAL A 54 19.59 -3.12 -18.37
N GLY A 55 20.87 -2.80 -18.12
CA GLY A 55 21.47 -1.51 -18.49
C GLY A 55 21.32 -0.40 -17.46
N CYS A 56 20.86 -0.69 -16.24
CA CYS A 56 20.88 0.30 -15.17
C CYS A 56 22.31 0.59 -14.72
N ARG A 57 22.59 1.84 -14.35
CA ARG A 57 23.80 2.20 -13.60
C ARG A 57 23.64 1.73 -12.15
N VAL A 58 24.73 1.37 -11.50
CA VAL A 58 24.74 0.96 -10.09
C VAL A 58 25.44 2.03 -9.24
N ALA A 59 24.90 2.31 -8.07
CA ALA A 59 25.50 3.21 -7.08
C ALA A 59 25.48 2.59 -5.67
N PRO A 60 26.36 3.01 -4.75
CA PRO A 60 26.30 2.55 -3.37
C PRO A 60 24.97 2.92 -2.68
N ALA A 61 24.55 2.09 -1.72
CA ALA A 61 23.38 2.35 -0.88
C ALA A 61 23.44 3.75 -0.21
N GLY A 62 22.34 4.50 -0.28
CA GLY A 62 22.21 5.82 0.36
C GLY A 62 23.00 6.95 -0.32
N SER A 63 23.57 6.70 -1.50
CA SER A 63 24.44 7.69 -2.16
C SER A 63 23.70 8.76 -2.96
N TRP A 64 22.37 8.66 -3.12
CA TRP A 64 21.53 9.64 -3.83
C TRP A 64 21.80 11.07 -3.36
N ALA A 65 21.91 11.31 -2.05
CA ALA A 65 22.09 12.64 -1.48
C ALA A 65 23.43 13.29 -1.86
N SER A 66 24.45 12.50 -2.21
CA SER A 66 25.81 12.99 -2.50
C SER A 66 26.29 12.76 -3.93
N ARG A 67 25.63 11.86 -4.67
CA ARG A 67 26.07 11.42 -6.00
C ARG A 67 25.02 11.56 -7.08
N ALA A 68 23.74 11.73 -6.73
CA ALA A 68 22.72 11.95 -7.74
C ALA A 68 22.91 13.33 -8.39
N PRO A 69 22.91 13.42 -9.74
CA PRO A 69 22.89 14.71 -10.44
C PRO A 69 21.74 15.58 -9.96
N GLU A 70 21.92 16.91 -10.00
CA GLU A 70 20.93 17.87 -9.47
C GLU A 70 19.54 17.73 -10.12
N ASP A 71 19.49 17.37 -11.41
CA ASP A 71 18.27 17.22 -12.18
C ASP A 71 17.62 15.82 -12.07
N ALA A 72 18.28 14.88 -11.39
CA ALA A 72 17.78 13.53 -11.19
C ALA A 72 16.53 13.50 -10.30
N VAL A 73 15.64 12.54 -10.59
CA VAL A 73 14.43 12.29 -9.79
C VAL A 73 14.69 11.06 -8.92
N VAL A 74 14.67 11.23 -7.60
CA VAL A 74 14.92 10.17 -6.64
C VAL A 74 13.63 9.39 -6.38
N VAL A 75 13.61 8.11 -6.73
CA VAL A 75 12.44 7.23 -6.65
C VAL A 75 12.62 6.23 -5.50
N GLY A 76 11.60 6.09 -4.66
CA GLY A 76 11.52 5.14 -3.56
C GLY A 76 10.07 4.79 -3.19
N LEU A 77 9.88 4.08 -2.11
CA LEU A 77 8.56 3.70 -1.57
C LEU A 77 8.31 4.32 -0.20
N LYS A 78 9.20 4.12 0.77
CA LYS A 78 8.93 4.44 2.17
C LYS A 78 9.60 5.76 2.58
N GLU A 79 9.60 6.07 3.86
CA GLU A 79 10.09 7.33 4.40
C GLU A 79 11.60 7.52 4.15
N LEU A 80 12.07 8.77 4.11
CA LEU A 80 13.50 9.10 3.98
C LEU A 80 14.20 9.00 5.35
N PRO A 81 15.52 8.76 5.40
CA PRO A 81 16.31 9.01 6.60
C PRO A 81 16.26 10.49 7.00
N ASP A 82 16.61 10.78 8.27
CA ASP A 82 16.59 12.14 8.83
C ASP A 82 17.55 13.09 8.11
N GLU A 83 18.67 12.57 7.62
CA GLU A 83 19.63 13.30 6.79
C GLU A 83 19.44 13.02 5.29
N PRO A 84 19.69 13.99 4.39
CA PRO A 84 20.17 15.35 4.67
C PRO A 84 19.04 16.29 5.14
N ALA A 85 19.40 17.32 5.91
CA ALA A 85 18.47 18.37 6.37
C ALA A 85 17.89 19.24 5.23
N ALA A 86 18.52 19.31 4.06
CA ALA A 86 18.02 20.02 2.89
C ALA A 86 17.88 19.04 1.72
N LEU A 87 16.66 18.91 1.18
CA LEU A 87 16.34 18.02 0.07
C LEU A 87 16.28 18.82 -1.23
N THR A 88 17.26 18.62 -2.11
CA THR A 88 17.43 19.40 -3.34
C THR A 88 16.75 18.77 -4.56
N HIS A 89 16.59 17.43 -4.58
CA HIS A 89 16.02 16.72 -5.72
C HIS A 89 14.49 16.75 -5.73
N ARG A 90 13.91 16.35 -6.87
CA ARG A 90 12.53 15.88 -6.91
C ARG A 90 12.50 14.44 -6.43
N HIS A 91 11.58 14.12 -5.52
CA HIS A 91 11.45 12.80 -4.93
C HIS A 91 10.08 12.19 -5.23
N VAL A 92 10.05 10.91 -5.63
CA VAL A 92 8.82 10.12 -5.83
C VAL A 92 8.79 9.00 -4.79
N PHE A 93 7.95 9.12 -3.75
CA PHE A 93 7.73 8.08 -2.73
C PHE A 93 6.43 8.33 -1.96
N PHE A 94 6.04 7.44 -1.04
CA PHE A 94 4.94 7.70 -0.10
C PHE A 94 5.45 8.56 1.06
N GLY A 95 5.17 9.87 1.00
CA GLY A 95 5.70 10.84 1.97
C GLY A 95 4.95 10.86 3.29
N HIS A 96 3.68 10.48 3.28
CA HIS A 96 2.78 10.57 4.45
C HIS A 96 2.87 11.97 5.11
N ALA A 97 2.83 13.02 4.28
CA ALA A 97 3.14 14.39 4.71
C ALA A 97 1.94 15.36 4.70
N TYR A 98 0.77 14.95 4.19
CA TYR A 98 -0.33 15.88 3.89
C TYR A 98 -1.59 15.70 4.76
N LYS A 99 -1.52 14.90 5.82
CA LYS A 99 -2.63 14.62 6.76
C LYS A 99 -2.18 14.77 8.21
N GLU A 100 -1.32 15.76 8.48
CA GLU A 100 -0.81 16.09 9.82
C GLU A 100 -0.13 14.91 10.55
N GLN A 101 0.48 14.00 9.79
CA GLN A 101 1.18 12.88 10.37
C GLN A 101 2.41 13.34 11.16
N PRO A 102 2.83 12.60 12.20
CA PRO A 102 4.09 12.88 12.90
C PRO A 102 5.28 12.98 11.92
N GLY A 103 6.04 14.07 11.99
CA GLY A 103 7.19 14.31 11.12
C GLY A 103 6.87 14.91 9.73
N ALA A 104 5.58 15.08 9.39
CA ALA A 104 5.15 15.66 8.12
C ALA A 104 5.68 17.09 7.90
N GLU A 105 5.56 17.96 8.90
CA GLU A 105 6.03 19.35 8.82
C GLU A 105 7.55 19.40 8.59
N GLU A 106 8.32 18.61 9.36
CA GLU A 106 9.77 18.54 9.23
C GLU A 106 10.19 18.10 7.81
N LEU A 107 9.54 17.07 7.26
CA LEU A 107 9.82 16.61 5.90
C LEU A 107 9.56 17.72 4.87
N LEU A 108 8.46 18.45 4.98
CA LEU A 108 8.13 19.54 4.05
C LEU A 108 9.08 20.73 4.20
N ARG A 109 9.53 21.05 5.43
CA ARG A 109 10.57 22.05 5.67
C ARG A 109 11.92 21.65 5.08
N ARG A 110 12.30 20.37 5.11
CA ARG A 110 13.53 19.88 4.45
C ARG A 110 13.50 20.08 2.94
N PHE A 111 12.35 19.87 2.29
CA PHE A 111 12.19 20.19 0.87
C PHE A 111 12.25 21.69 0.60
N ALA A 112 11.57 22.51 1.41
CA ALA A 112 11.62 23.96 1.29
C ALA A 112 13.07 24.49 1.42
N ALA A 113 13.82 24.00 2.40
CA ALA A 113 15.22 24.39 2.62
C ALA A 113 16.15 24.03 1.46
N GLY A 114 15.90 22.91 0.76
CA GLY A 114 16.72 22.45 -0.36
C GLY A 114 16.25 22.91 -1.74
N GLY A 115 15.03 23.42 -1.86
CA GLY A 115 14.40 23.76 -3.15
C GLY A 115 13.94 22.55 -3.96
N GLY A 116 13.95 21.34 -3.38
CA GLY A 116 13.41 20.13 -3.99
C GLY A 116 11.88 20.07 -3.90
N ALA A 117 11.31 18.95 -4.35
CA ALA A 117 9.87 18.73 -4.28
C ALA A 117 9.50 17.26 -4.03
N LEU A 118 8.39 17.05 -3.34
CA LEU A 118 7.79 15.74 -3.14
C LEU A 118 6.69 15.50 -4.18
N LEU A 119 6.87 14.48 -5.01
CA LEU A 119 5.86 13.89 -5.88
C LEU A 119 5.28 12.66 -5.16
N ASP A 120 4.37 12.91 -4.21
CA ASP A 120 3.85 11.87 -3.34
C ASP A 120 2.99 10.83 -4.10
N LEU A 121 3.41 9.57 -4.05
CA LEU A 121 2.73 8.43 -4.68
C LEU A 121 1.29 8.25 -4.18
N GLU A 122 0.98 8.68 -2.95
CA GLU A 122 -0.38 8.66 -2.41
C GLU A 122 -1.33 9.60 -3.17
N TYR A 123 -0.79 10.68 -3.74
CA TYR A 123 -1.54 11.75 -4.42
C TYR A 123 -1.29 11.78 -5.94
N LEU A 124 -0.62 10.75 -6.47
CA LEU A 124 -0.51 10.51 -7.90
C LEU A 124 -1.83 9.92 -8.42
N VAL A 125 -2.77 10.80 -8.78
CA VAL A 125 -4.17 10.48 -9.10
C VAL A 125 -4.59 10.85 -10.52
N ASP A 126 -5.62 10.18 -11.04
CA ASP A 126 -6.31 10.57 -12.26
C ASP A 126 -7.18 11.84 -12.06
N ASP A 127 -7.85 12.28 -13.12
CA ASP A 127 -8.72 13.48 -13.09
C ASP A 127 -9.94 13.32 -12.18
N HIS A 128 -10.23 12.11 -11.73
CA HIS A 128 -11.32 11.78 -10.80
C HIS A 128 -10.80 11.50 -9.38
N GLY A 129 -9.52 11.77 -9.09
CA GLY A 129 -8.92 11.57 -7.78
C GLY A 129 -8.59 10.10 -7.45
N ARG A 130 -8.65 9.19 -8.41
CA ARG A 130 -8.29 7.78 -8.19
C ARG A 130 -6.79 7.59 -8.30
N ARG A 131 -6.16 6.99 -7.28
CA ARG A 131 -4.71 6.72 -7.26
C ARG A 131 -4.29 5.80 -8.40
N LEU A 132 -3.28 6.23 -9.16
CA LEU A 132 -2.81 5.54 -10.37
C LEU A 132 -1.88 4.36 -10.07
N ALA A 133 -1.02 4.47 -9.04
CA ALA A 133 -0.16 3.37 -8.59
C ALA A 133 -0.44 3.07 -7.10
N ALA A 134 -0.74 1.81 -6.76
CA ALA A 134 -0.97 1.39 -5.38
C ALA A 134 -0.84 -0.13 -5.21
N PHE A 135 -0.63 -0.57 -3.98
CA PHE A 135 -0.51 -1.99 -3.62
C PHE A 135 -1.85 -2.70 -3.34
N GLY A 136 -2.99 -2.06 -3.64
CA GLY A 136 -4.30 -2.49 -3.16
C GLY A 136 -4.66 -3.94 -3.50
N TYR A 137 -4.36 -4.40 -4.72
CA TYR A 137 -4.65 -5.78 -5.12
C TYR A 137 -4.05 -6.82 -4.17
N TRP A 138 -2.74 -6.70 -3.88
CA TRP A 138 -2.05 -7.62 -2.99
C TRP A 138 -2.45 -7.44 -1.53
N ALA A 139 -2.76 -6.22 -1.10
CA ALA A 139 -3.31 -5.98 0.24
C ALA A 139 -4.62 -6.76 0.45
N GLY A 140 -5.54 -6.70 -0.52
CA GLY A 140 -6.80 -7.45 -0.45
C GLY A 140 -6.62 -8.96 -0.57
N TYR A 141 -5.75 -9.41 -1.49
CA TYR A 141 -5.41 -10.82 -1.64
C TYR A 141 -4.89 -11.41 -0.32
N LEU A 142 -3.93 -10.73 0.30
CA LEU A 142 -3.31 -11.15 1.55
C LEU A 142 -4.26 -11.07 2.73
N GLY A 143 -5.05 -10.00 2.85
CA GLY A 143 -6.05 -9.88 3.92
C GLY A 143 -7.05 -11.03 3.89
N ALA A 144 -7.57 -11.36 2.71
CA ALA A 144 -8.43 -12.52 2.52
C ALA A 144 -7.71 -13.85 2.76
N ALA A 145 -6.48 -14.02 2.26
CA ALA A 145 -5.72 -15.24 2.44
C ALA A 145 -5.46 -15.54 3.93
N LEU A 146 -5.03 -14.54 4.70
CA LEU A 146 -4.81 -14.71 6.14
C LEU A 146 -6.13 -14.96 6.88
N ALA A 147 -7.23 -14.33 6.46
CA ALA A 147 -8.56 -14.59 7.03
C ALA A 147 -9.00 -16.05 6.83
N VAL A 148 -8.81 -16.59 5.62
CA VAL A 148 -9.09 -18.00 5.31
C VAL A 148 -8.24 -18.92 6.18
N LEU A 149 -6.93 -18.68 6.24
CA LEU A 149 -6.01 -19.50 7.03
C LEU A 149 -6.38 -19.45 8.51
N GLN A 150 -6.73 -18.28 9.05
CA GLN A 150 -7.17 -18.14 10.44
C GLN A 150 -8.48 -18.88 10.68
N HIS A 151 -9.46 -18.71 9.80
CA HIS A 151 -10.77 -19.34 9.93
C HIS A 151 -10.66 -20.88 9.94
N ARG A 152 -9.74 -21.43 9.15
CA ARG A 152 -9.43 -22.87 9.10
C ARG A 152 -8.44 -23.35 10.17
N GLY A 153 -8.01 -22.47 11.09
CA GLY A 153 -7.04 -22.82 12.14
C GLY A 153 -5.64 -23.17 11.63
N ARG A 154 -5.28 -22.70 10.43
CA ARG A 154 -4.00 -22.98 9.74
C ARG A 154 -3.03 -21.80 9.72
N LEU A 155 -3.45 -20.62 10.22
CA LEU A 155 -2.57 -19.46 10.25
C LEU A 155 -1.47 -19.62 11.30
N ALA A 156 -0.21 -19.55 10.85
CA ALA A 156 0.96 -19.58 11.72
C ALA A 156 1.46 -18.16 12.02
N ALA A 157 1.98 -17.97 13.23
CA ALA A 157 2.65 -16.75 13.66
C ALA A 157 4.05 -17.07 14.22
N PRO A 158 5.05 -16.18 14.08
CA PRO A 158 4.99 -14.90 13.37
C PRO A 158 4.88 -15.08 11.86
N LEU A 159 4.28 -14.10 11.18
CA LEU A 159 4.25 -14.05 9.73
C LEU A 159 5.66 -13.78 9.18
N THR A 160 5.99 -14.46 8.08
CA THR A 160 7.22 -14.24 7.31
C THR A 160 6.88 -13.97 5.85
N PRO A 161 7.69 -13.21 5.12
CA PRO A 161 7.55 -13.10 3.66
C PRO A 161 7.55 -14.48 3.00
N THR A 162 6.73 -14.65 1.98
CA THR A 162 6.50 -15.91 1.24
C THR A 162 6.35 -15.59 -0.25
N SER A 163 5.99 -16.60 -1.06
CA SER A 163 5.60 -16.42 -2.45
C SER A 163 4.10 -16.61 -2.64
N GLN A 164 3.57 -16.07 -3.75
CA GLN A 164 2.19 -16.32 -4.14
C GLN A 164 1.90 -17.82 -4.27
N GLU A 165 2.85 -18.59 -4.78
CA GLU A 165 2.72 -20.03 -5.03
C GLU A 165 2.55 -20.82 -3.73
N GLU A 166 3.41 -20.57 -2.74
CA GLU A 166 3.33 -21.17 -1.41
C GLU A 166 2.01 -20.82 -0.71
N LEU A 167 1.61 -19.55 -0.80
CA LEU A 167 0.35 -19.10 -0.20
C LEU A 167 -0.87 -19.70 -0.91
N GLN A 168 -0.85 -19.81 -2.24
CA GLN A 168 -1.91 -20.48 -2.98
C GLN A 168 -2.04 -21.95 -2.61
N GLU A 169 -0.93 -22.66 -2.42
CA GLU A 169 -0.94 -24.03 -1.94
C GLU A 169 -1.57 -24.13 -0.54
N ALA A 170 -1.16 -23.25 0.38
CA ALA A 170 -1.70 -23.22 1.74
C ALA A 170 -3.21 -22.94 1.79
N LEU A 171 -3.73 -22.16 0.83
CA LEU A 171 -5.14 -21.83 0.71
C LEU A 171 -6.00 -22.98 0.18
N ARG A 172 -5.44 -23.95 -0.53
CA ARG A 172 -6.24 -25.02 -1.16
C ARG A 172 -7.10 -25.75 -0.11
N PRO A 173 -8.37 -26.08 -0.45
CA PRO A 173 -9.19 -26.95 0.39
C PRO A 173 -8.50 -28.29 0.60
N VAL A 174 -8.55 -28.78 1.83
CA VAL A 174 -8.10 -30.13 2.21
C VAL A 174 -9.27 -30.93 2.77
N ALA A 175 -9.17 -32.26 2.73
CA ALA A 175 -10.21 -33.12 3.28
C ALA A 175 -10.41 -32.84 4.78
N GLY A 176 -11.66 -32.58 5.18
CA GLY A 176 -12.03 -32.24 6.55
C GLY A 176 -12.15 -30.74 6.84
N ASP A 177 -11.87 -29.86 5.87
CA ASP A 177 -12.22 -28.44 6.00
C ASP A 177 -13.73 -28.26 6.11
N GLU A 178 -14.16 -27.46 7.09
CA GLU A 178 -15.55 -27.01 7.18
C GLU A 178 -15.85 -25.98 6.07
N GLU A 179 -17.04 -26.08 5.49
CA GLU A 179 -17.55 -25.06 4.57
C GLU A 179 -17.87 -23.77 5.33
N PHE A 180 -17.55 -22.63 4.73
CA PHE A 180 -17.85 -21.32 5.28
C PHE A 180 -18.21 -20.33 4.18
N THR A 181 -18.94 -19.30 4.57
CA THR A 181 -19.40 -18.21 3.71
C THR A 181 -18.52 -16.98 3.93
N ALA A 182 -18.18 -16.29 2.85
CA ALA A 182 -17.34 -15.10 2.89
C ALA A 182 -18.03 -13.91 2.22
N LEU A 183 -17.84 -12.74 2.82
CA LEU A 183 -18.27 -11.44 2.28
C LEU A 183 -17.04 -10.58 2.00
N VAL A 184 -16.99 -9.98 0.81
CA VAL A 184 -16.04 -8.92 0.48
C VAL A 184 -16.82 -7.63 0.27
N ILE A 185 -16.54 -6.60 1.07
CA ILE A 185 -17.12 -5.27 0.90
C ILE A 185 -16.09 -4.36 0.21
N GLY A 186 -16.50 -3.63 -0.84
CA GLY A 186 -15.60 -2.95 -1.77
C GLY A 186 -15.07 -3.90 -2.86
N ALA A 187 -15.89 -4.89 -3.23
CA ALA A 187 -15.54 -6.01 -4.10
C ALA A 187 -15.14 -5.63 -5.53
N LEU A 188 -15.53 -4.45 -6.01
CA LEU A 188 -15.19 -3.93 -7.34
C LEU A 188 -13.86 -3.16 -7.33
N GLY A 189 -13.40 -2.71 -6.16
CA GLY A 189 -12.12 -2.02 -5.98
C GLY A 189 -10.90 -2.92 -6.20
N ARG A 190 -9.70 -2.31 -6.25
CA ARG A 190 -8.43 -3.06 -6.43
C ARG A 190 -8.25 -4.14 -5.36
N SER A 191 -8.40 -3.77 -4.08
CA SER A 191 -8.26 -4.68 -2.95
C SER A 191 -9.35 -5.76 -2.97
N GLY A 192 -10.62 -5.38 -3.18
CA GLY A 192 -11.71 -6.35 -3.27
C GLY A 192 -11.50 -7.39 -4.38
N ARG A 193 -10.98 -6.99 -5.54
CA ARG A 193 -10.61 -7.95 -6.60
C ARG A 193 -9.53 -8.94 -6.15
N GLY A 194 -8.49 -8.48 -5.44
CA GLY A 194 -7.49 -9.37 -4.87
C GLY A 194 -8.06 -10.34 -3.85
N ALA A 195 -8.91 -9.83 -2.93
CA ALA A 195 -9.58 -10.63 -1.92
C ALA A 195 -10.43 -11.76 -2.53
N ARG A 196 -11.18 -11.44 -3.60
CA ARG A 196 -11.97 -12.42 -4.34
C ARG A 196 -11.13 -13.52 -4.97
N VAL A 197 -9.95 -13.19 -5.50
CA VAL A 197 -9.04 -14.19 -6.08
C VAL A 197 -8.51 -15.13 -5.00
N ALA A 198 -8.11 -14.61 -3.84
CA ALA A 198 -7.67 -15.43 -2.71
C ALA A 198 -8.77 -16.36 -2.18
N LEU A 199 -10.01 -15.86 -2.03
CA LEU A 199 -11.15 -16.66 -1.59
C LEU A 199 -11.48 -17.78 -2.59
N ARG A 200 -11.44 -17.49 -3.90
CA ARG A 200 -11.63 -18.52 -4.93
C ARG A 200 -10.50 -19.55 -4.95
N ALA A 201 -9.25 -19.13 -4.74
CA ALA A 201 -8.14 -20.06 -4.58
C ALA A 201 -8.35 -21.00 -3.37
N ALA A 202 -9.05 -20.52 -2.35
CA ALA A 202 -9.48 -21.31 -1.20
C ALA A 202 -10.77 -22.12 -1.41
N GLY A 203 -11.33 -22.15 -2.62
CA GLY A 203 -12.57 -22.87 -2.94
C GLY A 203 -13.85 -22.19 -2.45
N VAL A 204 -13.80 -20.90 -2.12
CA VAL A 204 -14.95 -20.13 -1.61
C VAL A 204 -15.34 -19.06 -2.61
N GLU A 205 -16.59 -19.09 -3.08
CA GLU A 205 -17.14 -17.97 -3.87
C GLU A 205 -17.71 -16.91 -2.92
N PRO A 206 -17.14 -15.70 -2.88
CA PRO A 206 -17.58 -14.69 -1.94
C PRO A 206 -18.85 -13.97 -2.41
N THR A 207 -19.72 -13.64 -1.46
CA THR A 207 -20.68 -12.55 -1.63
C THR A 207 -19.90 -11.25 -1.83
N CYS A 208 -20.25 -10.50 -2.87
CA CYS A 208 -19.54 -9.30 -3.28
C CYS A 208 -20.45 -8.09 -3.07
N TRP A 209 -20.09 -7.21 -2.15
CA TRP A 209 -20.80 -5.95 -1.92
C TRP A 209 -19.95 -4.76 -2.33
N ASP A 210 -20.60 -3.73 -2.85
CA ASP A 210 -20.00 -2.44 -3.15
C ASP A 210 -20.97 -1.30 -2.78
N LEU A 211 -20.87 -0.14 -3.43
CA LEU A 211 -21.68 1.04 -3.11
C LEU A 211 -23.19 0.81 -3.12
N ASP A 212 -23.70 -0.08 -3.98
CA ASP A 212 -25.15 -0.30 -4.08
C ASP A 212 -25.70 -1.12 -2.91
N GLU A 213 -24.98 -2.15 -2.48
CA GLU A 213 -25.36 -2.97 -1.32
C GLU A 213 -25.07 -2.29 0.01
N THR A 214 -24.09 -1.38 0.07
CA THR A 214 -23.72 -0.68 1.31
C THR A 214 -24.52 0.60 1.57
N ARG A 215 -25.28 1.10 0.58
CA ARG A 215 -26.13 2.30 0.72
C ARG A 215 -27.26 2.08 1.72
N ASP A 216 -27.90 0.92 1.67
CA ASP A 216 -28.90 0.46 2.65
C ASP A 216 -28.43 -0.87 3.23
N LEU A 217 -27.58 -0.77 4.26
CA LEU A 217 -26.83 -1.89 4.78
C LEU A 217 -27.74 -2.92 5.46
N ASP A 218 -27.91 -4.10 4.83
CA ASP A 218 -28.52 -5.28 5.45
C ASP A 218 -27.55 -5.92 6.45
N ARG A 219 -27.50 -5.34 7.64
CA ARG A 219 -26.60 -5.79 8.71
C ARG A 219 -26.83 -7.24 9.16
N PRO A 220 -28.08 -7.73 9.32
CA PRO A 220 -28.30 -9.15 9.55
C PRO A 220 -27.68 -10.05 8.48
N ALA A 221 -27.81 -9.71 7.19
CA ALA A 221 -27.17 -10.47 6.12
C ALA A 221 -25.64 -10.43 6.21
N LEU A 222 -25.05 -9.27 6.54
CA LEU A 222 -23.61 -9.14 6.78
C LEU A 222 -23.15 -10.09 7.90
N LEU A 223 -23.80 -10.04 9.07
CA LEU A 223 -23.43 -10.83 10.25
C LEU A 223 -23.67 -12.33 10.08
N ALA A 224 -24.47 -12.73 9.09
CA ALA A 224 -24.73 -14.12 8.73
C ALA A 224 -23.61 -14.80 7.92
N HIS A 225 -22.60 -14.05 7.45
CA HIS A 225 -21.39 -14.60 6.84
C HIS A 225 -20.38 -15.02 7.90
N ASP A 226 -19.53 -16.01 7.65
CA ASP A 226 -18.53 -16.49 8.61
C ASP A 226 -17.22 -15.69 8.54
N VAL A 227 -16.86 -15.21 7.35
CA VAL A 227 -15.67 -14.38 7.09
C VAL A 227 -16.06 -13.07 6.42
N LEU A 228 -15.53 -11.94 6.90
CA LEU A 228 -15.66 -10.63 6.26
C LEU A 228 -14.27 -10.08 5.90
N VAL A 229 -14.09 -9.67 4.65
CA VAL A 229 -12.93 -8.88 4.20
C VAL A 229 -13.40 -7.49 3.80
N ASN A 230 -13.06 -6.48 4.60
CA ASN A 230 -13.35 -5.09 4.30
C ASN A 230 -12.23 -4.48 3.42
N CYS A 231 -12.63 -3.91 2.29
CA CYS A 231 -11.76 -3.21 1.34
C CYS A 231 -12.22 -1.76 1.06
N VAL A 232 -13.14 -1.21 1.86
CA VAL A 232 -13.69 0.14 1.66
C VAL A 232 -12.98 1.15 2.55
N LEU A 233 -12.21 2.04 1.90
CA LEU A 233 -11.71 3.25 2.52
C LEU A 233 -12.74 4.37 2.26
N ALA A 234 -13.50 4.75 3.28
CA ALA A 234 -14.53 5.77 3.16
C ALA A 234 -13.91 7.17 2.98
N THR A 235 -14.48 7.98 2.09
CA THR A 235 -14.06 9.38 1.85
C THR A 235 -15.01 10.39 2.49
N SER A 236 -16.13 9.92 3.02
CA SER A 236 -17.14 10.69 3.75
C SER A 236 -17.76 9.79 4.82
N PRO A 237 -18.29 10.35 5.92
CA PRO A 237 -18.91 9.55 6.97
C PRO A 237 -20.06 8.69 6.41
N ILE A 238 -20.01 7.39 6.66
CA ILE A 238 -21.08 6.44 6.36
C ILE A 238 -21.38 5.58 7.60
N PRO A 239 -22.57 4.96 7.70
CA PRO A 239 -22.88 4.07 8.82
C PRO A 239 -21.84 2.93 8.95
N PRO A 240 -21.37 2.62 10.17
CA PRO A 240 -20.45 1.51 10.37
C PRO A 240 -20.99 0.18 9.86
N PHE A 241 -20.18 -0.63 9.20
CA PHE A 241 -20.54 -1.98 8.74
C PHE A 241 -20.71 -2.96 9.89
N VAL A 242 -19.87 -2.87 10.91
CA VAL A 242 -20.00 -3.63 12.17
C VAL A 242 -19.85 -2.67 13.34
N ARG A 243 -20.71 -2.79 14.34
CA ARG A 243 -20.73 -1.98 15.56
C ARG A 243 -20.42 -2.86 16.77
N GLU A 244 -20.00 -2.25 17.87
CA GLU A 244 -19.77 -2.99 19.13
C GLU A 244 -21.01 -3.78 19.57
N ALA A 245 -22.20 -3.20 19.45
CA ALA A 245 -23.46 -3.86 19.80
C ALA A 245 -23.78 -5.10 18.94
N ASP A 246 -23.16 -5.23 17.76
CA ASP A 246 -23.35 -6.38 16.88
C ASP A 246 -22.48 -7.58 17.34
N LEU A 247 -21.48 -7.35 18.21
CA LEU A 247 -20.59 -8.39 18.69
C LEU A 247 -21.30 -9.37 19.63
N ASP A 248 -22.19 -8.86 20.48
CA ASP A 248 -22.95 -9.65 21.45
C ASP A 248 -24.18 -10.35 20.84
N ASP A 249 -24.47 -10.17 19.54
CA ASP A 249 -25.61 -10.80 18.89
C ASP A 249 -25.44 -12.33 18.83
N PRO A 250 -26.29 -13.12 19.52
CA PRO A 250 -26.17 -14.58 19.53
C PRO A 250 -26.45 -15.21 18.17
N ALA A 251 -27.12 -14.51 17.24
CA ALA A 251 -27.36 -14.97 15.88
C ALA A 251 -26.17 -14.70 14.95
N ARG A 252 -25.15 -13.94 15.38
CA ARG A 252 -23.97 -13.65 14.57
C ARG A 252 -23.23 -14.93 14.23
N ARG A 253 -23.01 -15.15 12.93
CA ARG A 253 -22.15 -16.21 12.39
C ARG A 253 -20.73 -15.74 12.14
N LEU A 254 -20.52 -14.46 11.87
CA LEU A 254 -19.20 -13.88 11.62
C LEU A 254 -18.18 -14.30 12.68
N ARG A 255 -17.10 -14.98 12.28
CA ARG A 255 -16.01 -15.46 13.15
C ARG A 255 -14.67 -14.84 12.82
N THR A 256 -14.47 -14.37 11.59
CA THR A 256 -13.19 -13.80 11.17
C THR A 256 -13.41 -12.51 10.39
N LEU A 257 -12.82 -11.43 10.87
CA LEU A 257 -12.84 -10.10 10.27
C LEU A 257 -11.43 -9.74 9.79
N SER A 258 -11.27 -9.51 8.50
CA SER A 258 -10.06 -8.89 7.94
C SER A 258 -10.39 -7.48 7.49
N ASP A 259 -9.75 -6.50 8.12
CA ASP A 259 -9.84 -5.11 7.70
C ASP A 259 -8.55 -4.70 6.97
N VAL A 260 -8.62 -4.67 5.64
CA VAL A 260 -7.48 -4.31 4.77
C VAL A 260 -7.18 -2.81 4.85
N THR A 261 -8.12 -2.01 5.35
CA THR A 261 -8.03 -0.54 5.33
C THR A 261 -7.35 0.02 6.55
N CYS A 262 -7.46 -0.66 7.70
CA CYS A 262 -6.78 -0.31 8.94
C CYS A 262 -7.02 1.16 9.37
N ASP A 263 -8.23 1.68 9.16
CA ASP A 263 -8.56 3.09 9.39
C ASP A 263 -8.78 3.43 10.88
N VAL A 264 -7.86 2.98 11.74
CA VAL A 264 -7.95 3.14 13.20
C VAL A 264 -7.85 4.61 13.59
N GLY A 265 -8.75 5.06 14.46
CA GLY A 265 -8.79 6.44 14.95
C GLY A 265 -9.39 7.46 13.98
N SER A 266 -9.68 7.06 12.74
CA SER A 266 -10.36 7.90 11.76
C SER A 266 -11.86 8.03 12.08
N PRO A 267 -12.46 9.23 11.93
CA PRO A 267 -13.91 9.40 12.04
C PRO A 267 -14.66 8.73 10.86
N LEU A 268 -13.94 8.26 9.85
CA LEU A 268 -14.46 7.57 8.68
C LEU A 268 -14.37 6.04 8.80
N ASN A 269 -13.88 5.53 9.94
CA ASN A 269 -13.75 4.10 10.17
C ASN A 269 -15.12 3.39 10.11
N VAL A 270 -15.27 2.47 9.15
CA VAL A 270 -16.48 1.67 8.95
C VAL A 270 -16.52 0.40 9.80
N LEU A 271 -15.45 0.11 10.54
CA LEU A 271 -15.34 -1.00 11.49
C LEU A 271 -14.83 -0.52 12.86
N PRO A 272 -15.55 0.37 13.56
CA PRO A 272 -15.19 0.90 14.88
C PRO A 272 -15.43 -0.14 15.99
N VAL A 273 -14.78 -1.30 15.88
CA VAL A 273 -14.84 -2.43 16.84
C VAL A 273 -13.46 -2.82 17.36
N TYR A 274 -12.44 -2.02 17.02
CA TYR A 274 -11.06 -2.22 17.46
C TYR A 274 -10.29 -0.89 17.47
N ASP A 275 -9.23 -0.85 18.28
CA ASP A 275 -8.48 0.36 18.67
C ASP A 275 -7.00 0.35 18.26
N ARG A 276 -6.51 -0.76 17.69
CA ARG A 276 -5.14 -0.90 17.18
C ARG A 276 -5.05 -1.98 16.12
N THR A 277 -4.13 -1.80 15.18
CA THR A 277 -3.75 -2.79 14.17
C THR A 277 -3.10 -4.03 14.81
N THR A 278 -3.18 -5.16 14.11
CA THR A 278 -2.41 -6.37 14.40
C THR A 278 -1.03 -6.30 13.72
N GLU A 279 -0.08 -7.09 14.20
CA GLU A 279 1.30 -7.09 13.71
C GLU A 279 1.70 -8.45 13.19
N TRP A 280 2.87 -8.57 12.56
CA TRP A 280 3.33 -9.86 12.04
C TRP A 280 3.60 -10.88 13.14
N ALA A 281 4.03 -10.43 14.33
CA ALA A 281 4.26 -11.31 15.47
C ALA A 281 2.95 -11.87 16.05
N GLU A 282 1.89 -11.06 16.04
CA GLU A 282 0.55 -11.39 16.51
C GLU A 282 -0.47 -10.96 15.45
N PRO A 283 -0.61 -11.75 14.36
CA PRO A 283 -1.40 -11.35 13.19
C PRO A 283 -2.91 -11.40 13.42
N VAL A 284 -3.34 -11.97 14.55
CA VAL A 284 -4.74 -12.16 14.90
C VAL A 284 -4.98 -11.65 16.31
N ARG A 285 -6.06 -10.90 16.49
CA ARG A 285 -6.57 -10.48 17.79
C ARG A 285 -7.99 -10.99 17.98
N ARG A 286 -8.25 -11.65 19.12
CA ARG A 286 -9.61 -11.98 19.58
C ARG A 286 -10.33 -10.69 20.01
N LEU A 287 -11.34 -10.26 19.25
CA LEU A 287 -12.18 -9.10 19.60
C LEU A 287 -13.33 -9.47 20.53
N HIS A 288 -13.92 -10.64 20.36
CA HIS A 288 -15.05 -11.07 21.17
C HIS A 288 -14.99 -12.57 21.47
N LYS A 289 -15.42 -12.98 22.67
CA LYS A 289 -15.25 -14.36 23.14
C LYS A 289 -16.37 -15.30 22.71
N GLU A 290 -17.62 -14.86 22.84
CA GLU A 290 -18.80 -15.71 22.58
C GLU A 290 -19.97 -14.87 22.03
N PRO A 291 -20.34 -15.02 20.75
CA PRO A 291 -19.66 -15.87 19.76
C PRO A 291 -18.23 -15.40 19.46
N PRO A 292 -17.27 -16.27 19.15
CA PRO A 292 -15.90 -15.81 18.90
C PRO A 292 -15.82 -14.88 17.68
N LEU A 293 -14.98 -13.85 17.75
CA LEU A 293 -14.62 -13.01 16.61
C LEU A 293 -13.13 -12.71 16.65
N ASP A 294 -12.43 -13.13 15.62
CA ASP A 294 -11.01 -12.84 15.40
C ASP A 294 -10.85 -11.71 14.37
N LEU A 295 -9.90 -10.82 14.61
CA LEU A 295 -9.55 -9.69 13.74
C LEU A 295 -8.15 -9.86 13.17
N ILE A 296 -8.01 -9.53 11.88
CA ILE A 296 -6.75 -9.28 11.19
C ILE A 296 -6.82 -7.85 10.62
N ALA A 297 -5.93 -6.97 11.08
CA ALA A 297 -5.83 -5.58 10.63
C ALA A 297 -4.34 -5.19 10.55
N ILE A 298 -3.64 -5.70 9.54
CA ILE A 298 -2.20 -5.44 9.30
C ILE A 298 -2.06 -4.35 8.25
N ASP A 299 -1.38 -3.25 8.59
CA ASP A 299 -1.31 -2.03 7.76
C ASP A 299 -0.37 -2.13 6.54
N ASN A 300 0.45 -3.18 6.50
CA ASN A 300 1.51 -3.36 5.52
C ASN A 300 1.47 -4.74 4.84
N LEU A 301 0.28 -5.35 4.74
CA LEU A 301 0.06 -6.66 4.13
C LEU A 301 0.92 -6.93 2.88
N PRO A 302 0.99 -6.05 1.86
CA PRO A 302 1.77 -6.31 0.64
C PRO A 302 3.25 -6.65 0.87
N SER A 303 3.83 -6.29 2.03
CA SER A 303 5.20 -6.66 2.38
C SER A 303 5.40 -8.16 2.65
N LEU A 304 4.32 -8.96 2.78
CA LEU A 304 4.40 -10.43 2.84
C LEU A 304 4.64 -11.08 1.48
N LEU A 305 4.26 -10.40 0.38
CA LEU A 305 4.54 -10.81 -1.00
C LEU A 305 5.32 -9.70 -1.70
N PRO A 306 6.58 -9.44 -1.30
CA PRO A 306 7.29 -8.26 -1.73
C PRO A 306 7.61 -8.28 -3.23
N GLU A 307 7.85 -9.46 -3.82
CA GLU A 307 8.11 -9.62 -5.25
C GLU A 307 6.88 -9.24 -6.07
N GLU A 308 5.76 -9.92 -5.85
CA GLU A 308 4.54 -9.74 -6.61
C GLU A 308 3.92 -8.35 -6.38
N SER A 309 4.02 -7.84 -5.15
CA SER A 309 3.61 -6.47 -4.82
C SER A 309 4.43 -5.44 -5.57
N SER A 310 5.73 -5.64 -5.70
CA SER A 310 6.59 -4.75 -6.48
C SER A 310 6.30 -4.84 -7.97
N VAL A 311 6.08 -6.04 -8.52
CA VAL A 311 5.73 -6.24 -9.94
C VAL A 311 4.41 -5.52 -10.26
N GLY A 312 3.37 -5.72 -9.45
CA GLY A 312 2.08 -5.06 -9.67
C GLY A 312 2.15 -3.53 -9.53
N PHE A 313 2.90 -3.04 -8.55
CA PHE A 313 3.09 -1.60 -8.34
C PHE A 313 3.91 -0.96 -9.45
N SER A 314 5.06 -1.55 -9.81
CA SER A 314 5.94 -1.13 -10.89
C SER A 314 5.21 -1.08 -12.23
N GLY A 315 4.41 -2.11 -12.55
CA GLY A 315 3.62 -2.12 -13.78
C GLY A 315 2.58 -0.99 -13.86
N SER A 316 2.06 -0.53 -12.71
CA SER A 316 1.14 0.62 -12.65
C SER A 316 1.88 1.96 -12.71
N LEU A 317 3.10 2.04 -12.16
CA LEU A 317 3.93 3.24 -12.12
C LEU A 317 4.67 3.50 -13.44
N LEU A 318 5.10 2.45 -14.12
CA LEU A 318 5.88 2.52 -15.36
C LEU A 318 5.29 3.45 -16.43
N PRO A 319 4.00 3.35 -16.84
CA PRO A 319 3.46 4.26 -17.85
C PRO A 319 3.57 5.73 -17.42
N LEU A 320 3.44 6.02 -16.13
CA LEU A 320 3.57 7.37 -15.58
C LEU A 320 5.02 7.86 -15.69
N LEU A 321 6.00 6.99 -15.43
CA LEU A 321 7.42 7.33 -15.53
C LEU A 321 7.90 7.47 -16.98
N LEU A 322 7.35 6.70 -17.92
CA LEU A 322 7.61 6.87 -19.35
C LEU A 322 7.11 8.22 -19.88
N GLU A 323 6.04 8.74 -19.28
CA GLU A 323 5.45 10.05 -19.61
C GLU A 323 5.85 11.14 -18.60
N PHE A 324 6.93 10.92 -17.84
CA PHE A 324 7.34 11.86 -16.79
C PHE A 324 7.65 13.24 -17.38
N GLY A 325 6.94 14.27 -16.90
CA GLY A 325 7.03 15.62 -17.45
C GLY A 325 6.08 16.61 -16.78
N VAL A 326 6.01 17.82 -17.34
CA VAL A 326 5.32 19.00 -16.79
C VAL A 326 3.79 18.99 -16.94
N GLY A 327 3.18 17.84 -17.25
CA GLY A 327 1.74 17.73 -17.49
C GLY A 327 1.08 16.57 -16.74
N GLY A 328 -0.25 16.52 -16.83
CA GLY A 328 -1.03 15.36 -16.38
C GLY A 328 -0.90 15.07 -14.88
N PRO A 329 -0.82 13.79 -14.48
CA PRO A 329 -0.80 13.39 -13.08
C PRO A 329 0.36 13.99 -12.27
N TRP A 330 1.54 14.16 -12.88
CA TRP A 330 2.73 14.70 -12.20
C TRP A 330 2.59 16.17 -11.86
N ALA A 331 2.00 16.97 -12.76
CA ALA A 331 1.72 18.38 -12.49
C ALA A 331 0.74 18.54 -11.32
N ARG A 332 -0.36 17.77 -11.31
CA ARG A 332 -1.31 17.79 -10.18
C ARG A 332 -0.69 17.33 -8.86
N CYS A 333 0.18 16.33 -8.93
CA CYS A 333 0.92 15.84 -7.76
C CYS A 333 1.83 16.93 -7.18
N LEU A 334 2.54 17.66 -8.05
CA LEU A 334 3.36 18.81 -7.65
C LEU A 334 2.52 19.97 -7.10
N ASP A 335 1.37 20.27 -7.70
CA ASP A 335 0.46 21.30 -7.20
C ASP A 335 -0.04 20.97 -5.78
N ARG A 336 -0.32 19.68 -5.50
CA ARG A 336 -0.70 19.23 -4.16
C ARG A 336 0.45 19.41 -3.15
N PHE A 337 1.69 19.15 -3.54
CA PHE A 337 2.86 19.44 -2.70
C PHE A 337 2.94 20.91 -2.34
N HIS A 338 2.87 21.81 -3.33
CA HIS A 338 2.90 23.25 -3.06
C HIS A 338 1.72 23.71 -2.20
N GLN A 339 0.54 23.12 -2.41
CA GLN A 339 -0.63 23.40 -1.56
C GLN A 339 -0.36 23.00 -0.10
N ALA A 340 0.18 21.81 0.14
CA ALA A 340 0.51 21.36 1.49
C ALA A 340 1.57 22.24 2.17
N CYS A 341 2.58 22.72 1.42
CA CYS A 341 3.55 23.69 1.94
C CYS A 341 2.89 25.01 2.35
N ARG A 342 1.98 25.55 1.51
CA ARG A 342 1.23 26.79 1.84
C ARG A 342 0.31 26.62 3.04
N GLU A 343 -0.33 25.45 3.18
CA GLU A 343 -1.16 25.11 4.35
C GLU A 343 -0.35 25.17 5.67
N LEU A 344 0.97 24.94 5.61
CA LEU A 344 1.91 25.06 6.74
C LEU A 344 2.60 26.43 6.88
N GLY A 345 2.26 27.40 6.02
CA GLY A 345 2.91 28.71 6.02
C GLY A 345 4.37 28.69 5.53
N ILE A 346 4.76 27.68 4.75
CA ILE A 346 6.04 27.65 4.03
C ILE A 346 5.85 28.46 2.75
N ASP A 347 6.37 29.69 2.73
CA ASP A 347 6.16 30.63 1.62
C ASP A 347 7.01 30.29 0.39
N GLU A 348 6.49 30.61 -0.81
CA GLU A 348 7.16 30.39 -2.10
C GLU A 348 8.53 31.10 -2.22
N GLY A 349 8.82 32.07 -1.34
CA GLY A 349 10.12 32.73 -1.25
C GLY A 349 11.24 31.88 -0.64
N GLU A 350 10.92 30.76 0.03
CA GLU A 350 11.90 29.80 0.55
C GLU A 350 12.33 28.77 -0.53
N PHE A 351 11.49 28.53 -1.53
CA PHE A 351 11.86 27.75 -2.70
C PHE A 351 12.72 28.62 -3.63
N ARG A 352 14.05 28.46 -3.57
CA ARG A 352 14.92 29.09 -4.56
C ARG A 352 14.45 28.66 -5.95
N ARG A 353 14.03 29.64 -6.77
CA ARG A 353 13.57 29.46 -8.15
C ARG A 353 14.39 28.40 -8.89
N VAL A 354 13.75 27.28 -9.24
CA VAL A 354 14.24 26.29 -10.21
C VAL A 354 13.76 26.70 -11.60
#